data_AF-A0A955MRL0-F1
#
_entry.id   AF-A0A955MRL0-F1
#
_cell.length_a   1.000
_cell.length_b   1.000
_cell.length_c   1.000
_cell.angle_alpha   90.00
_cell.angle_beta   90.00
_cell.angle_gamma   90.00
#
_symmetry.space_group_name_H-M   'P 1'
#
loop_
_entity.id
_entity.type
_entity.pdbx_description
1 polymer ?
#
loop_
_entity_poly.entity_id
_entity_poly.type
_entity_poly.pdbx_seq_one_letter_code
_entity_poly.pdbx_strand_id
1 'polypeptide(L)' 'MIRTQISLDQELYESAKTLAKQKGISLAELFRRSLAETVQSEPNDKPWMAYAGIVEGNPEDSSTVDEVVYGRETP' A
#
# COMPACT_ATOMS: atom_id res chain seq x y z
N MET A 1 -8.45 13.66 -10.83
CA MET A 1 -9.48 12.63 -10.63
C MET A 1 -9.88 12.06 -11.98
N ILE A 2 -9.96 10.73 -12.11
CA ILE A 2 -10.52 10.05 -13.28
C ILE A 2 -11.97 9.67 -12.96
N ARG A 3 -12.91 9.90 -13.89
CA ARG A 3 -14.33 9.54 -13.70
C ARG A 3 -14.52 8.06 -14.05
N THR A 4 -15.07 7.31 -13.11
CA THR A 4 -15.43 5.89 -13.30
C THR A 4 -16.91 5.70 -13.03
N GLN A 5 -17.59 4.93 -13.86
CA GLN A 5 -18.96 4.48 -13.63
C GLN A 5 -18.92 3.04 -13.12
N ILE A 6 -19.64 2.77 -12.05
CA ILE A 6 -19.79 1.44 -11.47
C ILE A 6 -21.28 1.16 -11.27
N SER A 7 -21.67 -0.09 -11.48
CA SER A 7 -23.02 -0.57 -11.18
C SER A 7 -22.99 -1.23 -9.80
N LEU A 8 -24.06 -1.04 -9.04
CA LEU A 8 -24.23 -1.61 -7.70
C LEU A 8 -25.61 -2.23 -7.61
N ASP A 9 -25.73 -3.31 -6.86
CA ASP A 9 -27.03 -3.81 -6.45
C ASP A 9 -27.76 -2.75 -5.62
N GLN A 10 -29.08 -2.66 -5.79
CA GLN A 10 -29.90 -1.65 -5.14
C GLN A 10 -29.75 -1.67 -3.62
N GLU A 11 -29.72 -2.87 -3.02
CA GLU A 11 -29.58 -3.06 -1.58
C GLU A 11 -28.23 -2.54 -1.08
N LEU A 12 -27.16 -2.82 -1.82
CA LEU A 12 -25.81 -2.35 -1.49
C LEU A 12 -25.72 -0.82 -1.61
N TYR A 13 -26.32 -0.24 -2.64
CA TYR A 13 -26.35 1.21 -2.84
C TYR A 13 -27.06 1.93 -1.68
N GLU A 14 -28.22 1.45 -1.24
CA GLU A 14 -28.95 2.06 -0.12
C GLU A 14 -28.24 1.86 1.23
N SER A 15 -27.61 0.70 1.42
CA SER A 15 -26.78 0.42 2.60
C SER A 15 -25.58 1.37 2.65
N ALA A 16 -24.89 1.57 1.52
CA ALA A 16 -23.77 2.50 1.42
C ALA A 16 -24.18 3.96 1.65
N LYS A 17 -25.34 4.39 1.12
CA LYS A 17 -25.90 5.73 1.42
C LYS A 17 -26.17 5.93 2.90
N THR A 18 -26.76 4.94 3.56
CA THR A 18 -27.07 5.00 4.99
C THR A 18 -25.79 5.11 5.81
N LEU A 19 -24.78 4.31 5.48
CA LEU A 19 -23.47 4.33 6.14
C LEU A 19 -22.76 5.69 5.93
N ALA A 20 -22.76 6.21 4.71
CA ALA A 20 -22.16 7.50 4.40
C ALA A 20 -22.82 8.63 5.21
N LYS A 21 -24.16 8.63 5.31
CA LYS A 21 -24.92 9.58 6.13
C LYS A 21 -24.58 9.47 7.60
N GLN A 22 -24.53 8.26 8.16
CA GLN A 22 -24.15 8.03 9.56
C GLN A 22 -22.73 8.51 9.87
N LYS A 23 -21.81 8.36 8.91
CA LYS A 23 -20.42 8.85 9.01
C LYS A 23 -20.26 10.35 8.70
N GLY A 24 -21.32 11.03 8.27
CA GLY A 24 -21.27 12.45 7.91
C GLY A 24 -20.42 12.76 6.68
N ILE A 25 -20.27 11.80 5.75
CA ILE A 25 -19.47 11.95 4.52
C ILE A 25 -20.31 11.71 3.27
N SER A 26 -19.83 12.15 2.12
CA SER A 26 -20.49 11.83 0.84
C SER A 26 -20.33 10.35 0.47
N LEU A 27 -21.26 9.82 -0.33
CA LEU A 27 -21.17 8.45 -0.85
C LEU A 27 -19.89 8.23 -1.66
N ALA A 28 -19.49 9.21 -2.47
CA ALA A 28 -18.25 9.16 -3.24
C ALA A 28 -17.01 9.09 -2.34
N GLU A 29 -17.06 9.73 -1.17
CA GLU A 29 -15.96 9.68 -0.20
C GLU A 29 -15.89 8.33 0.50
N LEU A 30 -17.04 7.73 0.82
CA LEU A 30 -17.08 6.37 1.33
C LEU A 30 -16.42 5.40 0.34
N PHE A 31 -16.77 5.47 -0.95
CA PHE A 31 -16.17 4.62 -1.98
C PHE A 31 -14.68 4.87 -2.15
N ARG A 32 -14.21 6.12 -2.12
CA ARG A 32 -12.78 6.43 -2.20
C ARG A 32 -12.00 5.82 -1.04
N ARG A 33 -12.49 5.94 0.19
CA ARG A 33 -11.82 5.40 1.38
C ARG A 33 -11.80 3.88 1.36
N SER A 34 -12.94 3.25 1.07
CA SER A 34 -13.01 1.79 0.97
C SER A 34 -12.10 1.25 -0.12
N LEU A 35 -12.09 1.86 -1.32
CA LEU A 35 -11.21 1.42 -2.40
C LEU A 35 -9.72 1.61 -2.05
N ALA A 36 -9.36 2.73 -1.42
CA ALA A 36 -7.98 2.98 -0.99
C ALA A 36 -7.53 1.96 0.07
N GLU A 37 -8.38 1.65 1.04
CA GLU A 37 -8.12 0.65 2.09
C GLU A 37 -7.95 -0.74 1.48
N THR A 38 -8.85 -1.15 0.58
CA THR A 38 -8.73 -2.45 -0.13
C THR A 38 -7.43 -2.53 -0.92
N VAL A 39 -7.10 -1.51 -1.72
CA VAL A 39 -5.87 -1.50 -2.52
C VAL A 39 -4.62 -1.51 -1.64
N GLN A 40 -4.63 -0.82 -0.49
CA GLN A 40 -3.52 -0.84 0.46
C GLN A 40 -3.39 -2.17 1.22
N SER A 41 -4.49 -2.88 1.43
CA SER A 41 -4.50 -4.18 2.12
C SER A 41 -3.99 -5.33 1.26
N GLU A 42 -4.02 -5.18 -0.07
CA GLU A 42 -3.43 -6.16 -0.98
C GLU A 42 -1.90 -6.18 -0.82
N PRO A 43 -1.25 -7.36 -0.81
CA PRO A 43 0.19 -7.45 -0.78
C PRO A 43 0.76 -6.66 -1.95
N ASN A 44 1.56 -5.63 -1.67
CA ASN A 44 2.32 -4.97 -2.71
C ASN A 44 3.20 -6.04 -3.39
N ASP A 45 3.36 -6.00 -4.71
CA ASP A 45 4.21 -6.91 -5.50
C ASP A 45 5.68 -6.94 -5.01
N LYS A 46 6.02 -6.06 -4.06
CA LYS A 46 7.30 -5.96 -3.37
C LYS A 46 7.07 -5.93 -1.85
N PRO A 47 6.71 -7.05 -1.21
CA PRO A 47 6.51 -7.09 0.25
C PRO A 47 7.77 -6.72 1.04
N TRP A 48 8.96 -6.87 0.43
CA TRP A 48 10.24 -6.44 0.98
C TRP A 48 10.39 -4.91 1.12
N MET A 49 9.62 -4.10 0.38
CA MET A 49 9.66 -2.64 0.47
C MET A 49 9.10 -2.10 1.81
N ALA A 50 8.37 -2.91 2.57
CA ALA A 50 7.98 -2.57 3.95
C ALA A 50 9.20 -2.33 4.87
N TYR A 51 10.37 -2.88 4.50
CA TYR A 51 11.62 -2.72 5.23
C TYR A 51 12.54 -1.62 4.66
N ALA A 52 12.14 -0.96 3.58
CA ALA A 52 12.93 0.11 2.98
C ALA A 52 12.99 1.31 3.94
N GLY A 53 14.21 1.73 4.30
CA GLY A 53 14.43 2.84 5.24
C GLY A 53 14.38 2.45 6.72
N ILE A 54 14.29 1.16 7.08
CA ILE A 54 14.43 0.70 8.47
C ILE A 54 15.85 0.92 9.01
N VAL A 55 16.84 0.94 8.12
CA VAL A 55 18.24 1.19 8.46
C VAL A 55 18.69 2.44 7.69
N GLU A 56 19.35 3.35 8.39
CA GLU A 56 20.01 4.50 7.79
C GLU A 56 21.41 4.07 7.35
N GLY A 57 21.73 4.26 6.07
CA GLY A 57 23.01 3.85 5.49
C GLY A 57 23.74 5.01 4.84
N ASN A 58 25.06 4.89 4.72
CA ASN A 58 25.92 5.79 3.96
C ASN A 58 26.22 5.20 2.56
N PRO A 59 26.51 6.06 1.57
CA PRO A 59 26.90 5.60 0.22
C PRO A 59 28.07 4.62 0.21
N GLU A 60 28.95 4.69 1.22
CA GLU A 60 30.15 3.85 1.33
C GLU A 60 29.94 2.56 2.13
N ASP A 61 28.74 2.31 2.68
CA ASP A 61 28.50 1.15 3.56
C ASP A 61 28.64 -0.20 2.83
N SER A 62 28.55 -0.20 1.49
CA SER A 62 28.76 -1.39 0.66
C SER A 62 30.19 -1.52 0.12
N SER A 63 31.10 -0.60 0.46
CA SER A 63 32.46 -0.54 -0.12
C SER A 63 33.33 -1.76 0.21
N THR A 64 33.06 -2.46 1.31
CA THR A 64 33.85 -3.61 1.78
C THR A 64 33.20 -4.96 1.48
N VAL A 65 32.05 -4.99 0.80
CA VAL A 65 31.31 -6.24 0.54
C VAL A 65 32.17 -7.25 -0.20
N ASP A 66 32.93 -6.80 -1.20
CA ASP A 66 33.77 -7.72 -1.98
C ASP A 66 34.90 -8.33 -1.16
N GLU A 67 35.54 -7.55 -0.28
CA GLU A 67 36.56 -8.05 0.64
C GLU A 67 35.96 -9.04 1.65
N VAL A 68 34.82 -8.71 2.24
CA VAL A 68 34.17 -9.52 3.27
C VAL A 68 33.59 -10.82 2.70
N VAL A 69 33.04 -10.80 1.48
CA VAL A 69 32.37 -11.96 0.86
C VAL A 69 33.37 -12.80 0.05
N TYR A 70 34.26 -12.17 -0.70
CA TYR A 70 35.14 -12.85 -1.66
C TYR A 70 36.63 -12.85 -1.25
N GLY A 71 37.05 -12.02 -0.31
CA GLY A 71 38.44 -11.92 0.14
C GLY A 71 38.90 -13.02 1.10
N ARG A 72 38.07 -14.02 1.37
CA ARG A 72 38.41 -15.13 2.29
C ARG A 72 38.97 -16.31 1.52
N GLU A 73 40.12 -16.83 1.97
CA GLU A 73 40.70 -18.06 1.40
C GLU A 73 39.87 -19.32 1.73
N THR A 74 39.02 -19.26 2.77
CA THR A 74 38.05 -20.32 3.12
C THR A 74 36.74 -19.70 3.66
N PRO A 75 35.57 -20.33 3.41
CA PRO A 75 34.25 -19.78 3.74
C PRO A 75 34.05 -19.38 5.21
#